data_AF-A0A950U0Y7-F1
#
_entry.id   AF-A0A950U0Y7-F1
#
_cell.length_a   1.000
_cell.length_b   1.000
_cell.length_c   1.000
_cell.angle_alpha   90.00
_cell.angle_beta   90.00
_cell.angle_gamma   90.00
#
_symmetry.space_group_name_H-M   'P 1'
#
loop_
_entity.id
_entity.type
_entity.pdbx_description
1 polymer ?
#
loop_
_entity_poly.entity_id
_entity_poly.type
_entity_poly.pdbx_seq_one_letter_code
_entity_poly.pdbx_strand_id
1 'polypeptide(L)'
;MSNCPAGACSNPSAATERQLWNGGGATCNESVRLDGELRAALARNELQVYFQPQFRADTLVINGFEALLRWPHPHHGTIPPATFIPIAEQSGFIVDLGMWVLERACEHAAPLHPRPRLAVNLSP
;
A
#
# COMPACT_ATOMS: atom_id res chain seq x y z
N MET A 1 -32.12 -2.64 -32.83
CA MET A 1 -30.90 -3.39 -33.18
C MET A 1 -30.02 -2.46 -34.02
N SER A 2 -28.70 -2.55 -33.82
CA SER A 2 -27.64 -1.68 -34.39
C SER A 2 -27.33 -0.43 -33.54
N ASN A 3 -26.09 -0.09 -33.19
CA ASN A 3 -24.80 -0.78 -33.11
C ASN A 3 -23.93 0.20 -32.29
N CYS A 4 -23.31 -0.21 -31.18
CA CYS A 4 -22.43 0.68 -30.41
C CYS A 4 -21.08 0.87 -31.12
N PRO A 5 -20.59 2.10 -31.34
CA PRO A 5 -19.19 2.31 -31.69
C PRO A 5 -18.33 2.13 -30.43
N ALA A 6 -17.47 1.11 -30.45
CA ALA A 6 -16.46 0.86 -29.43
C ALA A 6 -15.43 2.00 -29.42
N GLY A 7 -15.51 2.87 -28.43
CA GLY A 7 -14.54 3.93 -28.18
C GLY A 7 -14.70 4.48 -26.76
N ALA A 8 -13.57 4.56 -26.05
CA ALA A 8 -13.39 5.08 -24.69
C ALA A 8 -13.72 4.13 -23.53
N CYS A 9 -12.72 3.32 -23.14
CA CYS A 9 -12.32 3.04 -21.76
C CYS A 9 -11.04 2.20 -21.78
N SER A 10 -9.90 2.82 -22.11
CA SER A 10 -8.59 2.22 -21.89
C SER A 10 -8.32 2.23 -20.39
N ASN A 11 -8.56 1.08 -19.76
CA ASN A 11 -8.25 0.81 -18.36
C ASN A 11 -6.80 0.31 -18.30
N PRO A 12 -5.81 1.02 -17.72
CA PRO A 12 -4.52 0.42 -17.44
C PRO A 12 -4.57 -0.26 -16.07
N SER A 13 -5.46 -1.24 -15.89
CA SER A 13 -5.36 -2.23 -14.81
C SER A 13 -4.69 -3.49 -15.36
N ALA A 14 -3.41 -3.35 -15.70
CA ALA A 14 -2.49 -4.46 -15.90
C ALA A 14 -1.15 -3.93 -15.35
N ALA A 15 -0.82 -4.28 -14.12
CA ALA A 15 0.12 -5.37 -13.90
C ALA A 15 1.44 -5.15 -14.67
N THR A 16 2.20 -4.11 -14.29
CA THR A 16 3.65 -4.08 -14.58
C THR A 16 4.37 -4.77 -13.44
N GLU A 17 4.21 -6.08 -13.43
CA GLU A 17 5.08 -7.04 -12.77
C GLU A 17 6.45 -6.96 -13.45
N ARG A 18 7.41 -6.24 -12.83
CA ARG A 18 8.84 -6.26 -13.18
C ARG A 18 9.67 -5.57 -12.09
N GLN A 19 9.91 -6.29 -10.99
CA GLN A 19 11.19 -6.44 -10.30
C GLN A 19 10.93 -7.42 -9.13
N LEU A 20 11.30 -8.68 -9.29
CA LEU A 20 10.95 -9.77 -8.39
C LEU A 20 11.76 -9.67 -7.08
N TRP A 21 11.08 -9.42 -5.97
CA TRP A 21 11.59 -9.86 -4.67
C TRP A 21 11.70 -11.39 -4.72
N ASN A 22 12.93 -11.91 -4.66
CA ASN A 22 13.20 -13.36 -4.61
C ASN A 22 12.87 -13.84 -3.19
N GLY A 23 11.58 -14.11 -2.94
CA GLY A 23 11.07 -14.54 -1.64
C GLY A 23 11.86 -15.71 -1.04
N GLY A 24 12.71 -15.40 -0.06
CA GLY A 24 13.27 -16.35 0.88
C GLY A 24 12.72 -16.06 2.26
N GLY A 25 12.29 -17.09 2.99
CA GLY A 25 11.90 -16.94 4.39
C GLY A 25 13.04 -16.29 5.17
N ALA A 26 12.77 -15.16 5.82
CA ALA A 26 13.78 -14.40 6.52
C ALA A 26 14.33 -15.22 7.70
N THR A 27 15.63 -15.49 7.68
CA THR A 27 16.35 -15.99 8.86
C THR A 27 16.35 -14.89 9.94
N CYS A 28 16.55 -15.23 11.22
CA CYS A 28 16.57 -14.21 12.29
C CYS A 28 17.50 -13.02 11.98
N ASN A 29 18.64 -13.26 11.30
CA ASN A 29 19.56 -12.20 10.92
C ASN A 29 19.01 -11.31 9.79
N GLU A 30 18.30 -11.92 8.83
CA GLU A 30 17.64 -11.19 7.73
C GLU A 30 16.49 -10.33 8.26
N SER A 31 15.69 -10.85 9.21
CA SER A 31 14.59 -10.12 9.83
C SER A 31 15.06 -8.89 10.61
N VAL A 32 16.15 -9.02 11.38
CA VAL A 32 16.75 -7.87 12.12
C VAL A 32 17.26 -6.81 11.15
N ARG A 33 17.91 -7.22 10.05
CA ARG A 33 18.38 -6.27 9.03
C ARG A 33 17.20 -5.54 8.39
N LEU A 34 16.15 -6.27 8.02
CA LEU A 34 14.98 -5.69 7.36
C LEU A 34 14.17 -4.78 8.30
N ASP A 35 14.09 -5.07 9.61
CA ASP A 35 13.49 -4.16 10.60
C ASP A 35 14.25 -2.83 10.66
N GLY A 36 15.58 -2.90 10.71
CA GLY A 36 16.44 -1.71 10.69
C GLY A 36 16.28 -0.89 9.41
N GLU A 37 16.24 -1.56 8.25
CA GLU A 37 15.99 -0.92 6.96
C GLU A 37 14.60 -0.29 6.89
N LEU A 38 13.56 -0.95 7.42
CA LEU A 38 12.19 -0.43 7.45
C LEU A 38 12.06 0.83 8.31
N ARG A 39 12.71 0.84 9.48
CA ARG A 39 12.77 2.03 10.35
C ARG A 39 13.50 3.19 9.67
N ALA A 40 14.61 2.89 9.00
CA ALA A 40 15.35 3.89 8.24
C ALA A 40 14.51 4.43 7.06
N ALA A 41 13.77 3.56 6.37
CA ALA A 41 12.88 3.94 5.27
C ALA A 41 11.77 4.89 5.73
N LEU A 42 11.19 4.65 6.91
CA LEU A 42 10.22 5.57 7.52
C LEU A 42 10.85 6.96 7.76
N ALA A 43 12.02 7.00 8.40
CA ALA A 43 12.74 8.25 8.69
C ALA A 43 13.17 9.00 7.42
N ARG A 44 13.49 8.29 6.34
CA ARG A 44 13.89 8.85 5.05
C ARG A 44 12.71 9.17 4.12
N ASN A 45 11.46 8.99 4.55
CA ASN A 45 10.26 9.15 3.72
C ASN A 45 10.28 8.30 2.43
N GLU A 46 10.86 7.10 2.50
CA GLU A 46 10.92 6.15 1.37
C GLU A 46 9.65 5.31 1.26
N LEU A 47 8.84 5.26 2.31
CA LEU A 47 7.56 4.58 2.32
C LEU A 47 6.47 5.38 1.60
N GLN A 48 5.52 4.67 1.00
CA GLN A 48 4.42 5.26 0.25
C GLN A 48 3.08 4.65 0.66
N VAL A 49 2.00 5.43 0.54
CA VAL A 49 0.63 4.97 0.76
C VAL A 49 -0.11 5.02 -0.56
N TYR A 50 -0.59 3.86 -1.01
CA TYR A 50 -1.38 3.73 -2.23
C TYR A 50 -2.86 3.64 -1.85
N PHE A 51 -3.74 4.18 -2.69
CA PHE A 51 -5.18 4.17 -2.43
C PHE A 51 -5.89 3.25 -3.41
N GLN A 52 -6.41 2.12 -2.92
CA GLN A 52 -7.17 1.18 -3.73
C GLN A 52 -8.67 1.55 -3.70
N PRO A 53 -9.34 1.79 -4.84
CA PRO A 53 -10.77 2.08 -4.86
C PRO A 53 -11.61 0.89 -4.37
N GLN A 54 -12.62 1.19 -3.56
CA GLN A 54 -13.66 0.24 -3.13
C GLN A 54 -14.95 0.58 -3.86
N PHE A 55 -15.56 -0.41 -4.52
CA PHE A 55 -16.77 -0.24 -5.31
C PHE A 55 -18.00 -0.80 -4.59
N ARG A 56 -19.16 -0.18 -4.77
CA ARG A 56 -20.41 -0.85 -4.41
C ARG A 56 -20.65 -2.00 -5.39
N ALA A 57 -20.98 -3.17 -4.87
CA ALA A 57 -21.18 -4.37 -5.67
C ALA A 57 -22.38 -4.28 -6.62
N ASP A 58 -23.37 -3.45 -6.29
CA ASP A 58 -24.62 -3.31 -7.05
C ASP A 58 -24.55 -2.25 -8.16
N THR A 59 -23.78 -1.16 -7.95
CA THR A 59 -23.73 -0.03 -8.90
C THR A 59 -22.38 0.18 -9.56
N LEU A 60 -21.32 -0.50 -9.10
CA LEU A 60 -19.94 -0.26 -9.52
C LEU A 60 -19.47 1.19 -9.33
N VAL A 61 -20.14 1.94 -8.47
CA VAL A 61 -19.74 3.29 -8.08
C VAL A 61 -18.71 3.20 -6.95
N ILE A 62 -17.69 4.06 -6.99
CA ILE A 62 -16.70 4.18 -5.93
C ILE A 62 -17.39 4.63 -4.63
N ASN A 63 -17.20 3.86 -3.56
CA ASN A 63 -17.75 4.10 -2.23
C ASN A 63 -16.68 4.47 -1.19
N GLY A 64 -15.40 4.45 -1.59
CA GLY A 64 -14.28 4.77 -0.71
C GLY A 64 -12.97 4.23 -1.26
N PHE A 65 -11.92 4.34 -0.46
CA PHE A 65 -10.61 3.80 -0.79
C PHE A 65 -9.98 3.13 0.43
N GLU A 66 -9.08 2.20 0.17
CA GLU A 66 -8.22 1.58 1.17
C GLU A 66 -6.79 2.10 1.04
N ALA A 67 -6.24 2.60 2.13
CA ALA A 67 -4.85 3.03 2.23
C ALA A 67 -3.96 1.81 2.46
N LEU A 68 -3.05 1.57 1.52
CA LEU A 68 -2.18 0.41 1.49
C LEU A 68 -0.72 0.85 1.47
N LEU A 69 0.02 0.45 2.50
CA LEU A 69 1.44 0.72 2.61
C LEU A 69 2.23 0.03 1.49
N ARG A 70 3.22 0.74 0.94
CA ARG A 70 4.15 0.27 -0.08
C ARG A 70 5.56 0.69 0.31
N TRP A 71 6.50 -0.21 0.06
CA TRP A 71 7.91 0.06 0.30
C TRP A 71 8.73 -0.11 -0.99
N PRO A 72 8.92 0.98 -1.75
CA PRO A 72 9.88 0.99 -2.84
C PRO A 72 11.29 1.06 -2.25
N HIS A 73 11.97 -0.08 -2.22
CA HIS A 73 13.33 -0.18 -1.69
C HIS A 73 14.36 0.18 -2.77
N PRO A 74 15.36 1.03 -2.46
CA PRO A 74 16.33 1.53 -3.45
C PRO A 74 17.15 0.42 -4.11
N HIS A 75 17.41 -0.69 -3.40
CA HIS A 75 18.24 -1.79 -3.90
C HIS A 75 17.44 -3.05 -4.28
N HIS A 76 16.23 -3.22 -3.74
CA HIS A 76 15.47 -4.47 -3.84
C HIS A 76 14.19 -4.33 -4.68
N GLY A 77 13.91 -3.13 -5.21
CA GLY A 77 12.63 -2.84 -5.83
C GLY A 77 11.52 -2.78 -4.79
N THR A 78 10.27 -2.99 -5.21
CA THR A 78 9.15 -2.92 -4.26
C THR A 78 9.12 -4.17 -3.38
N ILE A 79 9.34 -3.98 -2.07
CA ILE A 79 9.21 -5.04 -1.08
C ILE A 79 7.72 -5.17 -0.72
N PRO A 80 7.10 -6.36 -0.85
CA PRO A 80 5.68 -6.53 -0.58
C PRO A 80 5.38 -6.48 0.92
N PRO A 81 4.20 -5.97 1.35
CA PRO A 81 3.79 -5.93 2.75
C PRO A 81 3.88 -7.29 3.47
N ALA A 82 3.57 -8.38 2.77
CA ALA A 82 3.68 -9.74 3.33
C ALA A 82 5.09 -10.09 3.82
N THR A 83 6.14 -9.43 3.31
CA THR A 83 7.51 -9.64 3.76
C THR A 83 7.83 -8.87 5.05
N PHE A 84 7.44 -7.60 5.15
CA PHE A 84 7.91 -6.72 6.23
C PHE A 84 6.89 -6.49 7.35
N ILE A 85 5.59 -6.69 7.11
CA ILE A 85 4.56 -6.54 8.16
C ILE A 85 4.77 -7.51 9.32
N PRO A 86 5.02 -8.82 9.11
CA PRO A 86 5.27 -9.74 10.23
C PRO A 86 6.50 -9.37 11.06
N ILE A 87 7.50 -8.75 10.44
CA ILE A 87 8.73 -8.30 11.12
C ILE A 87 8.43 -7.08 11.98
N ALA A 88 7.67 -6.11 11.45
CA ALA A 88 7.22 -4.95 12.21
C ALA A 88 6.31 -5.33 13.38
N GLU A 89 5.48 -6.37 13.23
CA GLU A 89 4.66 -6.92 14.30
C GLU A 89 5.51 -7.53 15.42
N GLN A 90 6.51 -8.35 15.06
CA GLN A 90 7.43 -8.96 16.03
C GLN A 90 8.25 -7.93 16.81
N SER A 91 8.63 -6.81 16.19
CA SER A 91 9.43 -5.77 16.83
C SER A 91 8.60 -4.70 17.56
N GLY A 92 7.26 -4.73 17.41
CA GLY A 92 6.35 -3.69 17.89
C GLY A 92 6.37 -2.40 17.06
N PHE A 93 7.24 -2.31 16.04
CA PHE A 93 7.31 -1.15 15.15
C PHE A 93 6.04 -0.93 14.32
N ILE A 94 5.19 -1.96 14.20
CA ILE A 94 3.92 -1.89 13.49
C ILE A 94 3.00 -0.77 14.00
N VAL A 95 3.11 -0.41 15.29
CA VAL A 95 2.32 0.67 15.89
C VAL A 95 2.74 2.03 15.31
N ASP A 96 4.04 2.33 15.31
CA ASP A 96 4.59 3.57 14.75
C ASP A 96 4.32 3.66 13.25
N LEU A 97 4.47 2.53 12.55
CA LEU A 97 4.21 2.42 11.12
C LEU A 97 2.73 2.66 10.81
N GLY A 98 1.83 2.07 11.60
CA GLY A 98 0.38 2.26 11.48
C GLY A 98 -0.04 3.70 11.74
N MET A 99 0.54 4.36 12.74
CA MET A 99 0.30 5.78 13.02
C MET A 99 0.72 6.64 11.82
N TRP A 100 1.91 6.40 11.28
CA TRP A 100 2.38 7.14 10.10
C TRP A 100 1.47 6.93 8.88
N VAL A 101 0.98 5.70 8.64
CA VAL A 101 0.02 5.44 7.55
C VAL A 101 -1.28 6.21 7.76
N LEU A 102 -1.79 6.24 9.01
CA LEU A 102 -3.00 6.96 9.37
C LEU A 102 -2.86 8.47 9.14
N GLU A 103 -1.76 9.06 9.60
CA GLU A 103 -1.44 10.48 9.39
C GLU A 103 -1.42 10.81 7.89
N ARG A 104 -0.70 10.02 7.08
CA ARG A 104 -0.63 10.22 5.63
C ARG A 104 -1.97 10.06 4.92
N ALA A 105 -2.80 9.12 5.36
CA ALA A 105 -4.15 8.95 4.84
C ALA A 105 -5.03 10.17 5.16
N CYS A 106 -4.97 10.68 6.39
CA CYS A 106 -5.70 11.87 6.81
C CYS A 106 -5.22 13.14 6.07
N GLU A 107 -3.91 13.33 5.94
CA GLU A 107 -3.32 14.43 5.18
C GLU A 107 -3.80 14.43 3.72
N HIS A 108 -3.85 13.25 3.08
CA HIS A 108 -4.33 13.12 1.72
C HIS A 108 -5.83 13.39 1.58
N ALA A 109 -6.64 12.98 2.56
CA ALA A 109 -8.09 13.18 2.53
C ALA A 109 -8.55 14.58 2.90
N ALA A 110 -7.80 15.28 3.76
CA ALA A 110 -8.17 16.58 4.31
C ALA A 110 -8.59 17.63 3.26
N PRO A 111 -7.88 17.79 2.11
CA PRO A 111 -8.26 18.76 1.09
C PRO A 111 -9.37 18.29 0.13
N LEU A 112 -9.82 17.03 0.20
CA LEU A 112 -10.79 16.47 -0.76
C LEU A 112 -12.23 16.82 -0.39
N HIS A 113 -13.03 17.20 -1.39
CA HIS A 113 -14.45 17.54 -1.24
C HIS A 113 -15.32 16.88 -2.33
N PRO A 114 -16.35 16.08 -1.97
CA PRO A 114 -16.65 15.61 -0.62
C PRO A 114 -15.51 14.73 -0.08
N ARG A 115 -15.35 14.67 1.25
CA ARG A 115 -14.32 13.82 1.87
C ARG A 115 -14.64 12.35 1.59
N PRO A 116 -13.72 11.58 0.98
CA PRO A 116 -13.97 10.18 0.71
C PRO A 116 -13.92 9.37 2.01
N ARG A 117 -14.63 8.23 2.02
CA ARG A 117 -14.39 7.20 3.04
C ARG A 117 -13.03 6.56 2.79
N LEU A 118 -12.14 6.62 3.78
CA LEU A 118 -10.86 5.93 3.76
C LEU A 118 -10.84 4.81 4.80
N ALA A 119 -10.36 3.64 4.40
CA ALA A 119 -10.03 2.52 5.27
C ALA A 119 -8.52 2.43 5.46
N VAL A 120 -8.08 2.14 6.68
CA VAL A 120 -6.67 1.92 7.04
C VAL A 120 -6.59 0.57 7.75
N ASN A 121 -5.60 -0.24 7.41
CA ASN A 121 -5.36 -1.52 8.07
C ASN A 121 -4.65 -1.31 9.40
N LEU A 122 -5.15 -1.97 10.45
CA LEU A 122 -4.56 -1.97 11.79
C LEU A 122 -4.09 -3.39 12.11
N SER A 123 -2.86 -3.53 12.59
CA SER A 123 -2.35 -4.81 13.11
C SER A 123 -2.60 -4.92 14.62
N PRO A 124 -2.75 -6.15 15.16
CA PRO A 124 -3.06 -6.40 16.57
C PRO A 124 -1.99 -5.98 17.57
#